data_AF-A0A0F2PVX5-F1
#
_entry.id   AF-A0A0F2PVX5-F1
#
_cell.length_a   1.000
_cell.length_b   1.000
_cell.length_c   1.000
_cell.angle_alpha   90.00
_cell.angle_beta   90.00
_cell.angle_gamma   90.00
#
_symmetry.space_group_name_H-M   'P 1'
#
loop_
_entity.id
_entity.type
_entity.pdbx_description
1 polymer ?
#
loop_
_entity_poly.entity_id
_entity_poly.type
_entity_poly.pdbx_seq_one_letter_code
_entity_poly.pdbx_strand_id
1 'polypeptide(L)'
;MKSKRYPKEFKDQLIQEAQEIGNVLQVAKRHEISPKTLYGWISQSKHKAWQHTNGEAKKTAVYIPSNQEFKQLEKENDKLKKLLGEKDLEIAIMRDLIKKKNPGFQTG
;
A
#
# COMPACT_ATOMS: atom_id res chain seq x y z
N MET A 1 -17.12 33.22 18.50
CA MET A 1 -16.38 33.26 17.22
C MET A 1 -17.37 33.03 16.08
N LYS A 2 -17.42 33.92 15.08
CA LYS A 2 -18.31 33.75 13.90
C LYS A 2 -17.70 32.67 13.00
N SER A 3 -18.38 31.55 12.84
CA SER A 3 -17.94 30.49 11.91
C SER A 3 -18.16 30.96 10.48
N LYS A 4 -17.07 31.24 9.75
CA LYS A 4 -17.15 31.60 8.33
C LYS A 4 -17.50 30.32 7.55
N ARG A 5 -18.72 30.24 7.03
CA ARG A 5 -19.19 29.08 6.26
C ARG A 5 -18.77 29.25 4.81
N TYR A 6 -17.85 28.41 4.34
CA TYR A 6 -17.43 28.41 2.95
C TYR A 6 -18.28 27.43 2.13
N PRO A 7 -18.72 27.82 0.91
CA PRO A 7 -19.38 26.91 -0.03
C PRO A 7 -18.53 25.68 -0.35
N LYS A 8 -19.17 24.56 -0.67
CA LYS A 8 -18.46 23.30 -0.97
C LYS A 8 -17.57 23.44 -2.21
N GLU A 9 -18.11 24.01 -3.28
CA GLU A 9 -17.40 24.22 -4.56
C GLU A 9 -16.14 25.05 -4.38
N PHE A 10 -16.21 26.11 -3.57
CA PHE A 10 -15.07 26.94 -3.25
C PHE A 10 -13.98 26.18 -2.48
N LYS A 11 -14.35 25.31 -1.54
CA LYS A 11 -13.38 24.44 -0.86
C LYS A 11 -12.72 23.47 -1.82
N ASP A 12 -13.51 22.85 -2.69
CA ASP A 12 -13.04 21.85 -3.65
C ASP A 12 -12.07 22.47 -4.67
N GLN A 13 -12.36 23.67 -5.18
CA GLN A 13 -11.48 24.45 -6.07
C GLN A 13 -10.11 24.73 -5.42
N LEU A 14 -10.10 25.20 -4.17
CA LEU A 14 -8.84 25.53 -3.49
C LEU A 14 -8.02 24.31 -3.12
N ILE A 15 -8.66 23.17 -2.83
CA ILE A 15 -7.98 21.90 -2.61
C ILE A 15 -7.27 21.46 -3.90
N GLN A 16 -7.96 21.54 -5.05
CA GLN A 16 -7.41 21.17 -6.35
C GLN A 16 -6.24 22.09 -6.73
N GLU A 17 -6.41 23.40 -6.61
CA GLU A 17 -5.35 24.38 -6.92
C GLU A 17 -4.12 24.17 -6.03
N ALA A 18 -4.32 23.86 -4.74
CA ALA A 18 -3.22 23.55 -3.82
C ALA A 18 -2.48 22.24 -4.16
N GLN A 19 -3.17 21.27 -4.76
CA GLN A 19 -2.57 20.02 -5.23
C GLN A 19 -1.80 20.20 -6.54
N GLU A 20 -2.34 20.98 -7.49
CA GLU A 20 -1.71 21.27 -8.78
C GLU A 20 -0.45 22.12 -8.63
N ILE A 21 -0.50 23.16 -7.79
CA ILE A 21 0.63 24.08 -7.55
C ILE A 21 1.65 23.46 -6.57
N GLY A 22 1.22 22.53 -5.71
CA GLY A 22 2.06 21.93 -4.67
C GLY A 22 2.41 22.89 -3.52
N ASN A 23 1.84 24.09 -3.50
CA ASN A 23 2.13 25.12 -2.48
C ASN A 23 0.84 25.64 -1.80
N VAL A 24 0.47 24.98 -0.71
CA VAL A 24 -0.72 25.29 0.09
C VAL A 24 -0.68 26.70 0.68
N LEU A 25 0.50 27.19 1.09
CA LEU A 25 0.65 28.51 1.72
C LEU A 25 0.38 29.64 0.73
N GLN A 26 0.82 29.49 -0.51
CA GLN A 26 0.59 30.46 -1.57
C GLN A 26 -0.89 30.56 -1.94
N VAL A 27 -1.55 29.42 -2.12
CA VAL A 27 -2.99 29.35 -2.43
C VAL A 27 -3.81 29.93 -1.28
N ALA A 28 -3.47 29.59 -0.04
CA ALA A 28 -4.12 30.14 1.15
C ALA A 28 -4.01 31.67 1.22
N LYS A 29 -2.82 32.24 0.95
CA LYS A 29 -2.63 33.70 0.92
C LYS A 29 -3.44 34.38 -0.18
N ARG A 30 -3.45 33.82 -1.39
CA ARG A 30 -4.17 34.39 -2.55
C ARG A 30 -5.67 34.45 -2.34
N HIS A 31 -6.24 33.49 -1.62
CA HIS A 31 -7.67 33.40 -1.35
C HIS A 31 -8.06 33.89 0.06
N GLU A 32 -7.15 34.56 0.76
CA GLU A 32 -7.33 35.08 2.13
C GLU A 32 -7.85 34.03 3.14
N ILE A 33 -7.40 32.79 2.97
CA ILE A 33 -7.76 31.67 3.85
C ILE A 33 -6.58 31.38 4.76
N SER A 34 -6.88 31.04 6.02
CA SER A 34 -5.84 30.51 6.90
C SER A 34 -5.26 29.22 6.30
N PRO A 35 -3.92 29.09 6.18
CA PRO A 35 -3.31 27.85 5.73
C PRO A 35 -3.77 26.63 6.53
N LYS A 36 -3.98 26.80 7.85
CA LYS A 36 -4.51 25.76 8.74
C LYS A 36 -5.89 25.25 8.29
N THR A 37 -6.74 26.16 7.84
CA THR A 37 -8.08 25.82 7.32
C THR A 37 -7.98 25.04 6.01
N LEU A 38 -7.10 25.45 5.09
CA LEU A 38 -6.90 24.76 3.82
C LEU A 38 -6.27 23.37 4.01
N TYR A 39 -5.27 23.22 4.89
CA TYR A 39 -4.75 21.90 5.29
C TYR A 39 -5.83 21.01 5.91
N GLY A 40 -6.70 21.57 6.75
CA GLY A 40 -7.85 20.86 7.30
C GLY A 40 -8.80 20.35 6.22
N TRP A 41 -9.07 21.16 5.19
CA TRP A 41 -9.90 20.74 4.05
C TRP A 41 -9.23 19.67 3.20
N ILE A 42 -7.92 19.80 2.91
CA ILE A 42 -7.14 18.78 2.19
C ILE A 42 -7.14 17.45 2.95
N SER A 43 -7.00 17.48 4.28
CA SER A 43 -7.08 16.26 5.09
C SER A 43 -8.48 15.64 5.04
N GLN A 44 -9.53 16.47 5.15
CA GLN A 44 -10.92 16.00 5.08
C GLN A 44 -11.29 15.49 3.67
N SER A 45 -10.73 16.07 2.62
CA SER A 45 -10.96 15.62 1.23
C SER A 45 -10.32 14.27 0.97
N LYS A 46 -9.15 13.97 1.55
CA LYS A 46 -8.53 12.63 1.50
C LYS A 46 -9.43 11.55 2.13
N HIS A 47 -10.08 11.84 3.25
CA HIS A 47 -11.05 10.92 3.86
C HIS A 47 -12.37 10.82 3.06
N LYS A 48 -12.76 11.88 2.36
CA LYS A 48 -13.90 11.86 1.44
C LYS A 48 -13.61 11.21 0.09
N ALA A 49 -12.34 11.08 -0.33
CA ALA A 49 -11.99 10.27 -1.50
C ALA A 49 -12.44 8.81 -1.31
N TRP A 50 -12.48 8.30 -0.07
CA TRP A 50 -13.06 6.99 0.26
C TRP A 50 -14.60 6.97 0.22
N GLN A 51 -15.25 8.12 0.35
CA GLN A 51 -16.72 8.27 0.31
C GLN A 51 -17.24 8.58 -1.11
N HIS A 52 -16.43 9.21 -1.97
CA HIS A 52 -16.76 9.56 -3.36
C HIS A 52 -16.10 8.66 -4.41
N THR A 53 -15.37 7.61 -4.02
CA THR A 53 -15.10 6.52 -4.96
C THR A 53 -16.44 5.89 -5.33
N ASN A 54 -16.75 5.98 -6.64
CA ASN A 54 -17.91 5.36 -7.25
C ASN A 54 -18.04 3.92 -6.71
N GLY A 55 -19.25 3.43 -6.41
CA GLY A 55 -19.45 2.06 -5.93
C GLY A 55 -18.83 1.00 -6.86
N GLU A 56 -18.57 1.37 -8.12
CA GLU A 56 -17.83 0.57 -9.11
C GLU A 56 -16.32 0.50 -8.86
N ALA A 57 -15.69 1.56 -8.31
CA ALA A 57 -14.30 1.52 -7.85
C ALA A 57 -14.16 0.87 -6.45
N LYS A 58 -15.29 0.69 -5.73
CA LYS A 58 -15.38 -0.14 -4.52
C LYS A 58 -15.60 -1.62 -4.82
N LYS A 59 -15.83 -1.98 -6.08
CA LYS A 59 -15.50 -3.32 -6.55
C LYS A 59 -13.98 -3.32 -6.77
N THR A 60 -13.21 -3.47 -5.69
CA THR A 60 -12.14 -4.48 -5.80
C THR A 60 -12.92 -5.70 -6.23
N ALA A 61 -12.87 -6.04 -7.53
CA ALA A 61 -13.27 -7.35 -7.98
C ALA A 61 -12.61 -8.27 -6.98
N VAL A 62 -13.40 -8.96 -6.15
CA VAL A 62 -12.87 -10.04 -5.34
C VAL A 62 -12.16 -10.87 -6.39
N TYR A 63 -10.83 -10.88 -6.33
CA TYR A 63 -10.05 -11.65 -7.28
C TYR A 63 -10.44 -13.09 -6.99
N ILE A 64 -11.36 -13.60 -7.80
CA ILE A 64 -11.76 -14.98 -7.80
C ILE A 64 -10.87 -15.57 -8.88
N PRO A 65 -9.70 -16.15 -8.51
CA PRO A 65 -8.87 -16.83 -9.49
C PRO A 65 -9.74 -17.86 -10.19
N SER A 66 -9.64 -17.90 -11.52
CA SER A 66 -10.26 -18.96 -12.30
C SER A 66 -9.74 -20.32 -11.82
N ASN A 67 -10.54 -21.38 -12.01
CA ASN A 67 -10.09 -22.75 -11.72
C ASN A 67 -8.78 -23.11 -12.45
N GLN A 68 -8.47 -22.44 -13.58
CA GLN A 68 -7.22 -22.64 -14.30
C GLN A 68 -6.04 -21.96 -13.62
N GLU A 69 -6.18 -20.71 -13.19
CA GLU A 69 -5.15 -19.98 -12.42
C GLU A 69 -4.89 -20.67 -11.08
N PHE A 70 -5.94 -21.17 -10.41
CA PHE A 70 -5.79 -21.94 -9.18
C PHE A 70 -4.95 -23.21 -9.39
N LYS A 71 -5.24 -23.98 -10.46
CA LYS A 71 -4.45 -25.16 -10.82
C LYS A 71 -3.02 -24.84 -11.21
N GLN A 72 -2.77 -23.69 -11.82
CA GLN A 72 -1.41 -23.24 -12.14
C GLN A 72 -0.64 -22.88 -10.87
N LEU A 73 -1.27 -22.11 -9.97
CA LEU A 73 -0.69 -21.75 -8.67
C LEU A 73 -0.41 -22.99 -7.81
N GLU A 74 -1.30 -23.99 -7.81
CA GLU A 74 -1.08 -25.24 -7.10
C GLU A 74 0.15 -26.00 -7.64
N LYS A 75 0.28 -26.11 -8.98
CA LYS A 75 1.45 -26.72 -9.61
C LYS A 75 2.75 -25.97 -9.31
N GLU A 76 2.71 -24.64 -9.33
CA GLU A 76 3.87 -23.81 -8.97
C GLU A 76 4.24 -24.01 -7.50
N ASN A 77 3.25 -24.09 -6.62
CA ASN A 77 3.45 -24.33 -5.20
C ASN A 77 4.11 -25.69 -4.94
N ASP A 78 3.63 -26.75 -5.60
CA ASP A 78 4.20 -28.09 -5.49
C ASP A 78 5.65 -28.14 -6.00
N LYS A 79 5.92 -27.46 -7.13
CA LYS A 79 7.28 -27.36 -7.66
C LYS A 79 8.21 -26.63 -6.69
N LEU A 80 7.75 -25.53 -6.10
CA LEU A 80 8.52 -24.75 -5.12
C LEU A 80 8.79 -25.55 -3.84
N LYS A 81 7.78 -26.24 -3.31
CA LYS A 81 7.94 -27.14 -2.14
C LYS A 81 8.98 -28.22 -2.39
N LYS A 82 8.94 -28.84 -3.58
CA LYS A 82 9.92 -29.86 -3.95
C LYS A 82 11.34 -29.29 -4.01
N LEU A 83 11.52 -28.16 -4.68
CA LEU A 83 12.83 -27.49 -4.78
C LEU A 83 13.35 -27.06 -3.41
N LEU A 84 12.47 -26.57 -2.54
CA LEU A 84 12.82 -26.20 -1.17
C LEU A 84 13.30 -27.42 -0.38
N GLY A 85 12.57 -28.54 -0.44
CA GLY A 85 12.97 -29.78 0.23
C GLY A 85 14.31 -30.33 -0.26
N GLU A 86 14.57 -30.25 -1.57
CA GLU A 86 15.88 -30.63 -2.14
C GLU A 86 17.01 -29.75 -1.58
N LYS A 87 16.79 -28.43 -1.48
CA LYS A 87 17.77 -27.50 -0.91
C LYS A 87 17.99 -27.69 0.59
N ASP A 88 16.93 -27.93 1.35
CA ASP A 88 17.02 -28.20 2.79
C ASP A 88 17.79 -29.51 3.06
N LEU A 89 17.58 -30.53 2.22
CA LEU A 89 18.33 -31.79 2.29
C LEU A 89 19.81 -31.57 1.97
N GLU A 90 20.13 -30.82 0.92
CA GLU A 90 21.50 -30.46 0.55
C GLU A 90 22.19 -29.73 1.72
N ILE A 91 21.53 -28.73 2.30
CA ILE A 91 22.03 -27.98 3.46
C ILE A 91 22.26 -28.92 4.66
N ALA A 92 21.33 -29.83 4.94
CA ALA A 92 21.47 -30.79 6.04
C ALA A 92 22.69 -31.70 5.85
N ILE A 93 22.87 -32.25 4.64
CA ILE A 93 24.02 -33.09 4.30
C ILE A 93 25.32 -32.30 4.45
N MET A 94 25.39 -31.07 3.94
CA MET A 94 26.56 -30.21 4.06
C MET A 94 26.89 -29.90 5.52
N ARG A 95 25.89 -29.58 6.35
CA ARG A 95 26.06 -29.34 7.79
C ARG A 95 26.60 -30.60 8.50
N ASP A 96 26.09 -31.78 8.17
CA ASP A 96 26.55 -33.04 8.75
C ASP A 96 27.99 -33.39 8.33
N LEU A 97 28.37 -33.12 7.08
CA LEU A 97 29.76 -33.28 6.62
C LEU A 97 30.72 -32.35 7.37
N ILE A 98 30.33 -31.09 7.60
CA ILE A 98 31.12 -30.12 8.37
C ILE A 98 31.27 -30.62 9.82
N LYS A 99 30.20 -31.05 10.47
CA LYS A 99 30.23 -31.58 11.84
C LYS A 99 31.11 -32.83 11.95
N LYS A 100 31.04 -33.75 10.99
CA LYS A 100 31.89 -34.96 10.96
C LYS A 100 33.36 -34.62 10.77
N LYS A 101 33.69 -33.64 9.91
CA LYS A 101 35.07 -33.21 9.65
C LYS A 101 35.64 -32.39 10.80
N ASN A 102 34.81 -31.62 11.50
CA ASN A 102 35.25 -30.76 12.60
C ASN A 102 34.21 -30.77 13.73
N PRO A 103 34.33 -31.68 14.72
CA PRO A 103 33.30 -31.91 15.75
C PRO A 103 33.05 -30.73 16.69
N GLY A 104 33.87 -29.66 16.63
CA GLY A 104 33.67 -28.39 17.35
C GLY A 104 32.93 -27.30 16.57
N PHE A 105 32.54 -27.53 15.31
CA PHE A 105 31.94 -26.50 14.45
C PHE A 105 30.41 -26.44 14.64
N GLN A 106 29.90 -25.35 15.23
CA GLN A 106 28.46 -25.12 15.40
C GLN A 106 27.91 -24.37 14.17
N THR A 107 26.97 -24.98 13.46
CA THR A 107 26.19 -24.32 12.40
C THR A 107 24.87 -23.84 13.00
N GLY A 108 24.76 -22.52 13.20
CA GLY A 108 23.50 -21.83 13.53
C GLY A 108 22.55 -21.76 12.34
#